data_AF-A0A4U5U9G8-F1
#
_entry.id   AF-A0A4U5U9G8-F1
#
_cell.length_a   1.000
_cell.length_b   1.000
_cell.length_c   1.000
_cell.angle_alpha   90.00
_cell.angle_beta   90.00
_cell.angle_gamma   90.00
#
_symmetry.space_group_name_H-M   'P 1'
#
loop_
_entity.id
_entity.type
_entity.pdbx_description
1 polymer ?
#
loop_
_entity_poly.entity_id
_entity_poly.type
_entity_poly.pdbx_seq_one_letter_code
_entity_poly.pdbx_strand_id
1 'polypeptide(L)'
;MCRVSPTSHLKFSSPLTTFTDSSRHPDGNFTKVEIMPAEPPAVKTVGQSSFVDFDGDGYQDHLLPVCLDEGCQHSAIYLAKSGSKEWVSVLSDFQRKETLWSFVPGNPSQPLALHLGDYNLDGFPDALVVLRNTSGRVYQHVAASF
;
A
#
# COMPACT_ATOMS: atom_id res chain seq x y z
N MET A 1 3.75 -15.59 -23.39
CA MET A 1 2.88 -16.79 -23.44
C MET A 1 3.42 -17.81 -22.46
N CYS A 2 2.90 -17.81 -21.22
CA CYS A 2 3.36 -18.74 -20.19
C CYS A 2 2.52 -20.01 -20.27
N ARG A 3 3.16 -21.15 -20.55
CA ARG A 3 2.56 -22.49 -20.54
C ARG A 3 2.50 -22.97 -19.09
N VAL A 4 1.31 -23.35 -18.62
CA VAL A 4 1.09 -23.95 -17.30
C VAL A 4 0.94 -25.46 -17.50
N SER A 5 1.78 -26.24 -16.80
CA SER A 5 1.75 -27.71 -16.82
C SER A 5 0.70 -28.24 -15.81
N PRO A 6 -0.03 -29.33 -16.09
CA PRO A 6 -1.27 -29.64 -15.41
C PRO A 6 -1.11 -30.68 -14.31
N THR A 7 -0.31 -30.45 -13.26
CA THR A 7 -0.43 -31.23 -12.01
C THR A 7 0.30 -30.61 -10.82
N SER A 8 -0.34 -29.62 -10.19
CA SER A 8 -0.18 -29.32 -8.77
C SER A 8 -1.42 -28.55 -8.35
N HIS A 9 -2.30 -29.22 -7.61
CA HIS A 9 -3.57 -28.67 -7.16
C HIS A 9 -3.34 -27.46 -6.24
N LEU A 10 -3.51 -26.25 -6.78
CA LEU A 10 -3.84 -25.06 -5.99
C LEU A 10 -5.31 -25.19 -5.58
N LYS A 11 -5.57 -25.72 -4.39
CA LYS A 11 -6.89 -25.60 -3.75
C LYS A 11 -7.01 -24.20 -3.15
N PHE A 12 -7.57 -23.27 -3.91
CA PHE A 12 -8.16 -22.04 -3.35
C PHE A 12 -9.66 -22.26 -3.20
N SER A 13 -10.11 -22.39 -1.96
CA SER A 13 -11.53 -22.29 -1.59
C SER A 13 -11.75 -20.87 -1.05
N SER A 14 -12.46 -20.05 -1.81
CA SER A 14 -12.87 -18.65 -1.57
C SER A 14 -13.68 -18.43 -0.27
N PRO A 15 -13.95 -17.18 0.20
CA PRO A 15 -13.42 -15.86 -0.17
C PRO A 15 -12.83 -15.07 1.05
N LEU A 16 -12.01 -14.05 0.80
CA LEU A 16 -11.28 -13.22 1.79
C LEU A 16 -10.36 -14.00 2.75
N THR A 17 -9.11 -14.18 2.34
CA THR A 17 -8.05 -14.52 3.29
C THR A 17 -6.93 -13.52 3.09
N THR A 18 -6.88 -12.54 3.98
CA THR A 18 -5.73 -11.66 4.16
C THR A 18 -4.52 -12.54 4.46
N PHE A 19 -3.50 -12.45 3.60
CA PHE A 19 -2.23 -13.12 3.80
C PHE A 19 -1.46 -12.34 4.87
N THR A 20 -1.65 -12.72 6.13
CA THR A 20 -0.91 -12.13 7.27
C THR A 20 0.29 -13.01 7.60
N ASP A 21 1.44 -12.36 7.81
CA ASP A 21 2.72 -12.97 8.16
C ASP A 21 2.56 -14.15 9.13
N SER A 22 2.94 -15.33 8.66
CA SER A 22 2.69 -16.58 9.35
C SER A 22 4.02 -17.26 9.64
N SER A 23 4.49 -17.16 10.88
CA SER A 23 5.56 -18.04 11.34
C SER A 23 5.02 -19.47 11.35
N ARG A 24 5.57 -20.35 10.52
CA ARG A 24 5.19 -21.77 10.47
C ARG A 24 5.64 -22.45 11.76
N HIS A 25 4.69 -22.87 12.60
CA HIS A 25 4.97 -23.71 13.76
C HIS A 25 5.41 -25.12 13.28
N PRO A 26 6.25 -25.88 14.02
CA PRO A 26 6.79 -27.17 13.55
C PRO A 26 5.74 -28.24 13.21
N ASP A 27 4.52 -28.10 13.71
CA ASP A 27 3.35 -28.92 13.41
C ASP A 27 2.57 -28.46 12.15
N GLY A 28 3.05 -27.42 11.47
CA GLY A 28 2.43 -26.85 10.29
C GLY A 28 1.24 -25.92 10.60
N ASN A 29 0.99 -25.59 11.87
CA ASN A 29 -0.08 -24.68 12.25
C ASN A 29 0.38 -23.21 12.12
N PHE A 30 -0.51 -22.35 11.64
CA PHE A 30 -0.28 -20.91 11.59
C PHE A 30 -0.89 -20.27 12.83
N THR A 31 -0.06 -19.81 13.77
CA THR A 31 -0.53 -19.11 14.96
C THR A 31 -0.82 -17.65 14.61
N LYS A 32 -2.08 -17.23 14.75
CA LYS A 32 -2.50 -15.83 14.65
C LYS A 32 -1.96 -15.08 15.88
N VAL A 33 -0.87 -14.34 15.73
CA VAL A 33 -0.52 -13.31 16.71
C VAL A 33 -1.28 -12.06 16.30
N GLU A 34 -2.20 -11.57 17.14
CA GLU A 34 -2.96 -10.35 16.88
C GLU A 34 -2.06 -9.11 16.99
N ILE A 35 -1.31 -8.85 15.93
CA ILE A 35 -0.50 -7.65 15.75
C ILE A 35 -0.89 -6.98 14.42
N MET A 36 -2.18 -7.06 14.08
CA MET A 36 -2.70 -6.18 13.04
C MET A 36 -2.90 -4.79 13.65
N PRO A 37 -2.56 -3.72 12.92
CA PRO A 37 -2.87 -2.36 13.33
C PRO A 37 -4.36 -2.23 13.62
N ALA A 38 -4.76 -1.27 14.46
CA ALA A 38 -6.16 -0.89 14.56
C ALA A 38 -6.73 -0.52 13.18
N GLU A 39 -8.05 -0.42 13.03
CA GLU A 39 -8.57 0.14 11.78
C GLU A 39 -7.91 1.51 11.50
N PRO A 40 -7.54 1.80 10.24
CA PRO A 40 -7.01 3.11 9.89
C PRO A 40 -8.03 4.19 10.26
N PRO A 41 -7.60 5.45 10.48
CA PRO A 41 -8.51 6.56 10.72
C PRO A 41 -9.66 6.59 9.70
N ALA A 42 -10.81 7.15 10.07
CA ALA A 42 -11.98 7.16 9.19
C ALA A 42 -11.66 7.77 7.81
N VAL A 43 -11.55 6.90 6.81
CA VAL A 43 -11.22 7.25 5.42
C VAL A 43 -12.36 6.88 4.48
N LYS A 44 -12.45 7.57 3.36
CA LYS A 44 -13.53 7.36 2.37
C LYS A 44 -13.20 6.27 1.36
N THR A 45 -11.94 6.13 1.00
CA THR A 45 -11.49 5.09 0.05
C THR A 45 -10.14 4.56 0.48
N VAL A 46 -10.03 3.23 0.46
CA VAL A 46 -8.81 2.50 0.77
C VAL A 46 -8.26 1.93 -0.54
N GLY A 47 -7.00 2.23 -0.83
CA GLY A 47 -6.29 1.65 -1.95
C GLY A 47 -5.70 0.28 -1.65
N GLN A 48 -4.87 -0.22 -2.56
CA GLN A 48 -4.22 -1.51 -2.42
C GLN A 48 -3.10 -1.45 -1.37
N SER A 49 -3.15 -2.39 -0.41
CA SER A 49 -2.06 -2.61 0.55
C SER A 49 -0.75 -2.88 -0.16
N SER A 50 0.30 -2.24 0.33
CA SER A 50 1.67 -2.46 -0.10
C SER A 50 2.51 -2.86 1.10
N PHE A 51 3.39 -3.84 0.91
CA PHE A 51 4.23 -4.35 1.98
C PHE A 51 5.69 -4.14 1.57
N VAL A 52 6.50 -3.45 2.37
CA VAL A 52 7.93 -3.19 2.12
C VAL A 52 8.65 -2.85 3.41
N ASP A 53 9.90 -3.28 3.57
CA ASP A 53 10.80 -2.80 4.62
C ASP A 53 11.25 -1.38 4.25
N PHE A 54 10.50 -0.38 4.72
CA PHE A 54 10.61 1.00 4.24
C PHE A 54 11.73 1.77 4.94
N ASP A 55 12.09 1.40 6.16
CA ASP A 55 13.15 2.03 6.94
C ASP A 55 14.42 1.17 7.09
N GLY A 56 14.43 -0.03 6.49
CA GLY A 56 15.58 -0.92 6.45
C GLY A 56 15.84 -1.63 7.78
N ASP A 57 14.83 -1.78 8.63
CA ASP A 57 14.94 -2.43 9.93
C ASP A 57 14.87 -3.97 9.87
N GLY A 58 14.61 -4.52 8.68
CA GLY A 58 14.49 -5.95 8.39
C GLY A 58 13.08 -6.52 8.59
N TYR A 59 12.09 -5.69 8.94
CA TYR A 59 10.68 -6.07 9.02
C TYR A 59 9.87 -5.45 7.89
N GLN A 60 8.87 -6.19 7.42
CA GLN A 60 7.99 -5.69 6.37
C GLN A 60 6.95 -4.73 6.94
N ASP A 61 6.99 -3.46 6.53
CA ASP A 61 5.97 -2.49 6.88
C ASP A 61 4.74 -2.58 5.98
N HIS A 62 3.59 -2.13 6.49
CA HIS A 62 2.35 -2.00 5.72
C HIS A 62 2.11 -0.53 5.35
N LEU A 63 2.21 -0.23 4.06
CA LEU A 63 1.80 1.05 3.47
C LEU A 63 0.39 0.95 2.88
N LEU A 64 -0.44 1.96 3.17
CA LEU A 64 -1.83 2.03 2.73
C LEU A 64 -2.16 3.41 2.14
N PRO A 65 -2.29 3.53 0.81
CA PRO A 65 -2.78 4.77 0.20
C PRO A 65 -4.28 4.93 0.43
N VAL A 66 -4.71 6.12 0.85
CA VAL A 66 -6.10 6.42 1.19
C VAL A 66 -6.58 7.76 0.62
N CYS A 67 -7.88 7.86 0.38
CA CYS A 67 -8.58 9.13 0.17
C CYS A 67 -9.34 9.51 1.45
N LEU A 68 -9.14 10.74 1.92
CA LEU A 68 -9.76 11.25 3.14
C LEU A 68 -11.19 11.76 2.88
N ASP A 69 -11.47 12.23 1.67
CA ASP A 69 -12.79 12.69 1.22
C ASP A 69 -13.31 11.90 0.00
N GLU A 70 -14.60 12.03 -0.30
CA GLU A 70 -15.29 11.32 -1.40
C GLU A 70 -14.74 11.70 -2.78
N GLY A 71 -14.29 12.95 -2.91
CA GLY A 71 -13.68 13.46 -4.11
C GLY A 71 -12.19 13.16 -4.20
N CYS A 72 -11.61 12.43 -3.25
CA CYS A 72 -10.16 12.25 -3.11
C CYS A 72 -9.38 13.55 -3.38
N GLN A 73 -9.80 14.67 -2.80
CA GLN A 73 -9.08 15.95 -2.89
C GLN A 73 -7.94 16.01 -1.87
N HIS A 74 -8.15 15.35 -0.74
CA HIS A 74 -7.19 15.08 0.30
C HIS A 74 -6.88 13.59 0.32
N SER A 75 -5.60 13.28 0.28
CA SER A 75 -5.10 11.91 0.23
C SER A 75 -3.86 11.77 1.08
N ALA A 76 -3.67 10.58 1.64
CA ALA A 76 -2.55 10.27 2.51
C ALA A 76 -2.02 8.85 2.25
N ILE A 77 -0.76 8.62 2.63
CA ILE A 77 -0.21 7.27 2.77
C ILE A 77 -0.05 7.02 4.27
N TYR A 78 -0.75 5.99 4.75
CA TYR A 78 -0.56 5.51 6.10
C TYR A 78 0.50 4.40 6.12
N LEU A 79 1.33 4.44 7.14
CA LEU A 79 2.31 3.43 7.49
C LEU A 79 1.86 2.74 8.78
N ALA A 80 1.88 1.43 8.78
CA ALA A 80 1.83 0.65 10.00
C ALA A 80 3.02 -0.31 10.06
N LYS A 81 3.79 -0.18 11.13
CA LYS A 81 4.95 -1.02 11.39
C LYS A 81 4.53 -2.34 12.01
N SER A 82 5.34 -3.38 11.78
CA SER A 82 5.21 -4.63 12.52
C SER A 82 5.31 -4.35 14.04
N GLY A 83 4.42 -4.94 14.84
CA GLY A 83 4.38 -4.67 16.29
C GLY A 83 3.55 -3.45 16.70
N SER A 84 3.27 -2.52 15.78
CA SER A 84 2.52 -1.30 16.08
C SER A 84 1.02 -1.51 15.96
N LYS A 85 0.26 -0.88 16.86
CA LYS A 85 -1.20 -0.79 16.78
C LYS A 85 -1.68 0.47 16.06
N GLU A 86 -0.77 1.40 15.76
CA GLU A 86 -1.09 2.73 15.26
C GLU A 86 -0.69 2.88 13.79
N TRP A 87 -1.54 3.58 13.05
CA TRP A 87 -1.24 4.09 11.71
C TRP A 87 -0.65 5.48 11.80
N VAL A 88 0.45 5.71 11.11
CA VAL A 88 1.11 7.01 11.01
C VAL A 88 1.00 7.51 9.58
N SER A 89 0.61 8.77 9.39
CA SER A 89 0.62 9.38 8.06
C SER A 89 2.07 9.75 7.70
N VAL A 90 2.67 9.05 6.74
CA VAL A 90 4.02 9.36 6.25
C VAL A 90 4.02 10.43 5.17
N LEU A 91 2.88 10.56 4.47
CA LEU A 91 2.64 11.59 3.47
C LEU A 91 1.18 11.98 3.47
N SER A 92 0.91 13.27 3.38
CA SER A 92 -0.43 13.82 3.21
C SER A 92 -0.35 15.10 2.38
N ASP A 93 -1.44 15.43 1.70
CA ASP A 93 -1.62 16.71 1.01
C ASP A 93 -0.41 17.10 0.15
N PHE A 94 -0.14 16.33 -0.91
CA PHE A 94 1.03 16.48 -1.78
C PHE A 94 1.09 17.88 -2.41
N GLN A 95 1.76 18.81 -1.75
CA GLN A 95 1.89 20.19 -2.22
C GLN A 95 3.12 20.33 -3.11
N ARG A 96 2.90 20.79 -4.34
CA ARG A 96 3.98 21.19 -5.24
C ARG A 96 3.72 22.62 -5.69
N LYS A 97 4.53 23.56 -5.19
CA LYS A 97 4.28 25.01 -5.30
C LYS A 97 2.93 25.35 -4.66
N GLU A 98 2.08 26.12 -5.33
CA GLU A 98 0.74 26.51 -4.87
C GLU A 98 -0.36 25.50 -5.28
N THR A 99 0.04 24.32 -5.75
CA THR A 99 -0.90 23.30 -6.24
C THR A 99 -0.94 22.13 -5.28
N LEU A 100 -2.14 21.83 -4.80
CA LEU A 100 -2.44 20.59 -4.09
C LEU A 100 -2.65 19.46 -5.10
N TRP A 101 -1.95 18.36 -4.85
CA TRP A 101 -2.10 17.12 -5.60
C TRP A 101 -2.66 16.04 -4.71
N SER A 102 -3.46 15.18 -5.32
CA SER A 102 -4.12 14.09 -4.62
C SER A 102 -4.18 12.84 -5.48
N PHE A 103 -4.50 11.70 -4.87
CA PHE A 103 -4.63 10.46 -5.63
C PHE A 103 -5.76 10.52 -6.66
N VAL A 104 -5.56 9.78 -7.75
CA VAL A 104 -6.65 9.44 -8.66
C VAL A 104 -7.46 8.31 -8.02
N PRO A 105 -8.80 8.47 -7.84
CA PRO A 105 -9.65 7.39 -7.36
C PRO A 105 -9.46 6.13 -8.20
N GLY A 106 -9.22 5.01 -7.52
CA GLY A 106 -8.96 3.73 -8.17
C GLY A 106 -10.18 3.24 -8.96
N ASN A 107 -9.93 2.61 -10.10
CA ASN A 107 -10.91 1.82 -10.83
C ASN A 107 -10.27 0.47 -11.23
N PRO A 108 -11.05 -0.51 -11.72
CA PRO A 108 -10.50 -1.83 -12.04
C PRO A 108 -9.36 -1.84 -13.07
N SER A 109 -9.28 -0.84 -13.95
CA SER A 109 -8.19 -0.70 -14.93
C SER A 109 -6.98 0.07 -14.40
N GLN A 110 -7.17 0.87 -13.35
CA GLN A 110 -6.14 1.67 -12.70
C GLN A 110 -6.42 1.72 -11.19
N PRO A 111 -5.95 0.71 -10.44
CA PRO A 111 -6.15 0.67 -9.00
C PRO A 111 -5.38 1.80 -8.32
N LEU A 112 -5.89 2.27 -7.19
CA LEU A 112 -5.15 3.13 -6.28
C LEU A 112 -4.10 2.27 -5.58
N ALA A 113 -2.91 2.17 -6.16
CA ALA A 113 -1.82 1.33 -5.68
C ALA A 113 -0.49 2.09 -5.68
N LEU A 114 0.37 1.75 -4.73
CA LEU A 114 1.76 2.21 -4.72
C LEU A 114 2.61 1.20 -5.51
N HIS A 115 3.42 1.70 -6.42
CA HIS A 115 4.43 0.91 -7.11
C HIS A 115 5.78 1.14 -6.44
N LEU A 116 6.21 0.13 -5.68
CA LEU A 116 7.42 0.21 -4.87
C LEU A 116 8.64 -0.30 -5.63
N GLY A 117 9.79 0.35 -5.42
CA GLY A 117 11.09 -0.04 -5.99
C GLY A 117 12.12 1.06 -5.78
N ASP A 118 13.40 0.76 -5.93
CA ASP A 118 14.48 1.74 -5.86
C ASP A 118 14.67 2.42 -7.24
N TYR A 119 14.05 3.58 -7.44
CA TYR A 119 14.08 4.31 -8.71
C TYR A 119 15.24 5.30 -8.79
N ASN A 120 15.73 5.82 -7.66
CA ASN A 120 16.86 6.75 -7.62
C ASN A 120 18.23 6.04 -7.44
N LEU A 121 18.23 4.73 -7.19
CA LEU A 121 19.38 3.84 -6.99
C LEU A 121 20.20 4.16 -5.74
N ASP A 122 19.56 4.59 -4.65
CA ASP A 122 20.22 4.92 -3.38
C ASP A 122 20.25 3.76 -2.36
N GLY A 123 19.60 2.64 -2.67
CA GLY A 123 19.51 1.47 -1.80
C GLY A 123 18.32 1.46 -0.85
N PHE A 124 17.41 2.43 -0.93
CA PHE A 124 16.15 2.49 -0.20
C PHE A 124 14.95 2.35 -1.15
N PRO A 125 13.81 1.81 -0.68
CA PRO A 125 12.63 1.64 -1.52
C PRO A 125 11.89 2.97 -1.72
N ASP A 126 11.71 3.38 -2.97
CA ASP A 126 10.85 4.50 -3.34
C ASP A 126 9.41 4.05 -3.63
N ALA A 127 8.47 5.00 -3.57
CA ALA A 127 7.08 4.79 -3.97
C ALA A 127 6.69 5.64 -5.19
N LEU A 128 6.11 4.99 -6.20
CA LEU A 128 5.52 5.62 -7.38
C LEU A 128 3.99 5.53 -7.34
N VAL A 129 3.32 6.67 -7.51
CA VAL A 129 1.85 6.77 -7.50
C VAL A 129 1.35 7.78 -8.53
N VAL A 130 0.10 7.61 -8.98
CA VAL A 130 -0.56 8.52 -9.93
C VAL A 130 -1.34 9.60 -9.19
N LEU A 131 -1.01 10.86 -9.47
CA LEU A 131 -1.66 12.01 -8.86
C LEU A 131 -2.48 12.82 -9.88
N ARG A 132 -3.42 13.59 -9.35
CA ARG A 132 -4.12 14.65 -10.06
C ARG A 132 -4.05 15.94 -9.27
N ASN A 133 -4.02 17.05 -9.99
CA ASN A 133 -4.20 18.37 -9.41
C ASN A 133 -5.71 18.59 -9.16
N THR A 134 -6.07 19.33 -8.11
CA THR A 134 -7.45 19.77 -7.80
C THR A 134 -8.13 20.55 -8.95
N SER A 135 -7.37 21.11 -9.89
CA SER A 135 -7.87 21.73 -11.14
C SER A 135 -8.19 20.74 -12.27
N GLY A 136 -8.06 19.42 -12.04
CA GLY A 136 -8.49 18.37 -12.97
C GLY A 136 -7.44 17.92 -13.99
N ARG A 137 -6.23 18.49 -13.98
CA ARG A 137 -5.12 17.96 -14.79
C ARG A 137 -4.47 16.77 -14.09
N VAL A 138 -4.47 15.62 -14.77
CA VAL A 138 -3.83 14.38 -14.30
C VAL A 138 -2.37 14.39 -14.74
N TYR A 139 -1.45 14.09 -13.82
CA TYR A 139 -0.06 13.84 -14.16
C TYR A 139 0.37 12.53 -13.50
N GLN A 140 0.94 11.64 -14.28
CA GLN A 140 1.67 10.51 -13.71
C GLN A 140 2.99 11.01 -13.12
N HIS A 141 3.35 10.43 -11.98
CA HIS A 141 4.65 10.45 -11.30
C HIS A 141 4.80 11.47 -10.15
N VAL A 142 4.63 10.95 -8.93
CA VAL A 142 5.48 11.31 -7.79
C VAL A 142 6.29 10.07 -7.44
N ALA A 143 7.62 10.17 -7.58
CA ALA A 143 8.57 9.30 -6.91
C ALA A 143 8.85 9.99 -5.58
N ALA A 144 8.40 9.39 -4.49
CA ALA A 144 8.79 9.82 -3.16
C ALA A 144 9.84 8.81 -2.66
N SER A 145 11.04 9.34 -2.46
CA SER A 145 12.17 8.67 -1.81
C SER A 145 12.21 9.15 -0.36
N PHE A 146 12.45 8.24 0.59
CA PHE A 146 12.35 8.49 2.02
C PHE A 146 13.61 8.12 2.77
#